data_AF-A0A970FTV6-F1
#
_entry.id   AF-A0A970FTV6-F1
#
_cell.length_a   1.000
_cell.length_b   1.000
_cell.length_c   1.000
_cell.angle_alpha   90.00
_cell.angle_beta   90.00
_cell.angle_gamma   90.00
#
_symmetry.space_group_name_H-M   'P 1'
#
loop_
_entity.id
_entity.type
_entity.pdbx_description
1 polymer ?
#
loop_
_entity_poly.entity_id
_entity_poly.type
_entity_poly.pdbx_seq_one_letter_code
_entity_poly.pdbx_strand_id
1 'polypeptide(L)'
;IPLITVLLPLLTLSNNAALIVAGMVFFGIVMGTHETIMRSSIADITPYRKRGTGYGIFNSAYGLALLSGSALMGLFYDMELTPLIIAFSVAAEVIAVVIFLNINKTIRATAD
;
A
#
# COMPACT_ATOMS: atom_id res chain seq x y z
N ILE A 1 -3.37 -6.48 8.72
CA ILE A 1 -3.60 -5.29 7.84
C ILE A 1 -4.88 -5.47 7.01
N PRO A 2 -5.05 -6.50 6.17
CA PRO A 2 -6.15 -6.55 5.19
C PRO A 2 -7.56 -6.58 5.80
N LEU A 3 -7.71 -7.19 6.99
CA LEU A 3 -9.02 -7.37 7.61
C LEU A 3 -9.56 -6.08 8.25
N ILE A 4 -8.65 -5.25 8.81
CA ILE A 4 -9.01 -3.96 9.42
C ILE A 4 -9.30 -2.91 8.34
N THR A 5 -8.60 -2.96 7.20
CA THR A 5 -8.81 -2.03 6.09
C THR A 5 -10.18 -2.13 5.45
N VAL A 6 -10.85 -3.29 5.50
CA VAL A 6 -12.23 -3.46 4.99
C VAL A 6 -13.24 -2.58 5.73
N LEU A 7 -12.96 -2.24 6.99
CA LEU A 7 -13.82 -1.36 7.79
C LEU A 7 -13.73 0.11 7.36
N LEU A 8 -12.66 0.50 6.64
CA LEU A 8 -12.42 1.91 6.31
C LEU A 8 -13.53 2.47 5.41
N PRO A 9 -13.85 1.91 4.23
CA PRO A 9 -14.92 2.48 3.38
C PRO A 9 -16.26 2.53 4.12
N LEU A 10 -16.57 1.54 4.95
CA LEU A 10 -17.82 1.47 5.71
C LEU A 10 -17.94 2.59 6.76
N LEU A 11 -16.82 2.93 7.42
CA LEU A 11 -16.79 3.94 8.48
C LEU A 11 -16.60 5.36 7.92
N THR A 12 -15.72 5.52 6.92
CA THR A 12 -15.32 6.84 6.41
C THR A 12 -16.29 7.42 5.38
N LEU A 13 -17.07 6.59 4.67
CA LEU A 13 -18.12 7.06 3.75
C LEU A 13 -19.48 7.27 4.44
N SER A 14 -19.51 7.21 5.78
CA SER A 14 -20.71 7.48 6.56
C SER A 14 -21.00 8.99 6.67
N ASN A 15 -22.27 9.36 6.85
CA ASN A 15 -22.70 10.74 7.11
C ASN A 15 -22.55 11.18 8.58
N ASN A 16 -22.13 10.27 9.48
CA ASN A 16 -21.99 10.55 10.91
C ASN A 16 -20.53 10.87 11.26
N ALA A 17 -20.29 12.06 11.81
CA ALA A 17 -18.96 12.52 12.24
C ALA A 17 -18.26 11.54 13.20
N ALA A 18 -18.99 10.90 14.12
CA ALA A 18 -18.40 9.93 15.05
C ALA A 18 -17.87 8.68 14.33
N LEU A 19 -18.58 8.22 13.29
CA LEU A 19 -18.15 7.07 12.48
C LEU A 19 -16.94 7.42 11.62
N ILE A 20 -16.89 8.63 11.06
CA ILE A 20 -15.73 9.12 10.31
C ILE A 20 -14.50 9.18 11.22
N VAL A 21 -14.61 9.74 12.43
CA VAL A 21 -13.51 9.80 13.40
C VAL A 21 -13.03 8.41 13.78
N ALA A 22 -13.96 7.47 14.05
CA ALA A 22 -13.60 6.08 14.30
C ALA A 22 -12.84 5.46 13.12
N GLY A 23 -13.30 5.69 11.88
CA GLY A 23 -12.61 5.26 10.66
C GLY A 23 -11.19 5.82 10.55
N MET A 24 -10.99 7.10 10.86
CA MET A 24 -9.65 7.73 10.84
C MET A 24 -8.72 7.19 11.92
N VAL A 25 -9.24 6.83 13.10
CA VAL A 25 -8.46 6.13 14.13
C VAL A 25 -8.00 4.76 13.62
N PHE A 26 -8.89 3.98 13.01
CA PHE A 26 -8.53 2.70 12.38
C PHE A 26 -7.51 2.89 11.26
N PHE A 27 -7.65 3.94 10.45
CA PHE A 27 -6.68 4.27 9.41
C PHE A 27 -5.28 4.52 10.00
N GLY A 28 -5.20 5.28 11.09
CA GLY A 28 -3.94 5.52 11.81
C GLY A 28 -3.30 4.22 12.32
N ILE A 29 -4.08 3.31 12.90
CA ILE A 29 -3.59 2.01 13.37
C ILE A 29 -3.05 1.16 12.21
N VAL A 30 -3.80 1.11 11.10
CA VAL A 30 -3.41 0.39 9.89
C VAL A 30 -2.09 0.94 9.35
N MET A 31 -2.01 2.26 9.16
CA MET A 31 -0.82 2.91 8.59
C MET A 31 0.40 2.80 9.50
N GLY A 32 0.24 2.99 10.82
CA GLY A 32 1.33 2.82 11.78
C GLY A 32 1.89 1.39 11.77
N THR A 33 1.02 0.39 11.65
CA THR A 33 1.44 -1.01 11.51
C THR A 33 2.15 -1.25 10.18
N HIS A 34 1.57 -0.78 9.08
CA HIS A 34 2.09 -0.98 7.73
C HIS A 34 3.50 -0.36 7.57
N GLU A 35 3.66 0.89 8.00
CA GLU A 35 4.91 1.62 7.89
C GLU A 35 6.03 1.00 8.75
N THR A 36 5.69 0.48 9.94
CA THR A 36 6.64 -0.20 10.83
C THR A 36 7.12 -1.52 10.23
N ILE A 37 6.21 -2.34 9.71
CA ILE A 37 6.56 -3.62 9.07
C ILE A 37 7.45 -3.38 7.85
N MET A 38 7.11 -2.42 6.98
CA MET A 38 7.93 -2.12 5.80
C MET A 38 9.35 -1.69 6.17
N ARG A 39 9.50 -0.83 7.19
CA ARG A 39 10.83 -0.40 7.65
C ARG A 39 11.65 -1.55 8.22
N SER A 40 11.05 -2.41 9.04
CA SER A 40 11.73 -3.59 9.57
C SER A 40 12.27 -4.47 8.45
N SER A 41 11.43 -4.79 7.46
CA SER A 41 11.82 -5.61 6.32
C SER A 41 13.02 -5.06 5.55
N ILE A 42 13.10 -3.73 5.36
CA ILE A 42 14.25 -3.09 4.70
C ILE A 42 15.54 -3.27 5.53
N ALA A 43 15.43 -3.13 6.85
CA ALA A 43 16.56 -3.31 7.76
C ALA A 43 17.08 -4.75 7.79
N ASP A 44 16.19 -5.73 7.59
CA ASP A 44 16.50 -7.16 7.58
C ASP A 44 17.20 -7.59 6.28
N ILE A 45 16.81 -7.02 5.13
CA ILE A 45 17.39 -7.37 3.81
C ILE A 45 18.61 -6.51 3.42
N THR A 46 18.92 -5.45 4.17
CA THR A 46 20.01 -4.53 3.83
C THR A 46 21.17 -4.65 4.81
N PRO A 47 22.43 -4.85 4.33
CA PRO A 47 23.61 -4.84 5.17
C PRO A 47 23.72 -3.55 5.99
N TYR A 48 24.17 -3.65 7.24
CA TYR A 48 24.23 -2.52 8.20
C TYR A 48 24.82 -1.24 7.60
N ARG A 49 25.96 -1.34 6.91
CA ARG A 49 26.67 -0.20 6.30
C ARG A 49 25.92 0.48 5.14
N LYS A 50 24.92 -0.18 4.55
CA LYS A 50 24.13 0.32 3.40
C LYS A 50 22.66 0.60 3.73
N ARG A 51 22.26 0.50 5.01
CA ARG A 51 20.84 0.72 5.42
C ARG A 51 20.31 2.09 5.00
N GLY A 52 21.11 3.15 5.12
CA GLY A 52 20.73 4.48 4.64
C GLY A 52 20.36 4.51 3.15
N THR A 53 21.15 3.84 2.30
CA THR A 53 20.85 3.68 0.87
C THR A 53 19.62 2.81 0.64
N GLY A 54 19.46 1.71 1.38
CA GLY A 54 18.27 0.84 1.29
C GLY A 54 16.97 1.60 1.58
N TYR A 55 16.94 2.37 2.66
CA TYR A 55 15.81 3.24 2.98
C TYR A 55 15.63 4.35 1.94
N GLY A 56 16.71 4.95 1.42
CA GLY A 56 16.63 5.99 0.39
C GLY A 56 16.01 5.50 -0.91
N ILE A 57 16.41 4.31 -1.39
CA ILE A 57 15.83 3.68 -2.58
C ILE A 57 14.36 3.37 -2.36
N PHE A 58 14.02 2.75 -1.23
CA PHE A 58 12.62 2.43 -0.91
C PHE A 58 11.74 3.67 -0.86
N ASN A 59 12.13 4.71 -0.13
CA ASN A 59 11.34 5.92 0.00
C ASN A 59 11.21 6.68 -1.33
N SER A 60 12.27 6.71 -2.15
CA SER A 60 12.21 7.32 -3.48
C SER A 60 11.21 6.58 -4.39
N ALA A 61 11.29 5.25 -4.42
CA ALA A 61 10.36 4.44 -5.22
C ALA A 61 8.91 4.57 -4.71
N TYR A 62 8.71 4.49 -3.39
CA TYR A 62 7.40 4.66 -2.77
C TYR A 62 6.81 6.04 -3.06
N GLY A 63 7.61 7.10 -2.92
CA GLY A 63 7.18 8.48 -3.21
C GLY A 63 6.82 8.69 -4.68
N LEU A 64 7.63 8.17 -5.61
CA LEU A 64 7.33 8.25 -7.05
C LEU A 64 6.06 7.46 -7.41
N ALA A 65 5.88 6.27 -6.83
CA ALA A 65 4.67 5.48 -7.02
C ALA A 65 3.44 6.20 -6.47
N LEU A 66 3.55 6.79 -5.28
CA LEU A 66 2.46 7.55 -4.66
C LEU A 66 2.10 8.77 -5.49
N LEU A 67 3.10 9.54 -5.95
CA LEU A 67 2.91 10.72 -6.78
C LEU A 67 2.24 10.36 -8.11
N SER A 68 2.82 9.42 -8.87
CA SER A 68 2.31 9.02 -10.17
C SER A 68 0.93 8.36 -10.08
N GLY A 69 0.72 7.45 -9.12
CA GLY A 69 -0.55 6.78 -8.92
C GLY A 69 -1.66 7.76 -8.51
N SER A 70 -1.38 8.68 -7.59
CA SER A 70 -2.36 9.69 -7.15
C SER A 70 -2.66 10.69 -8.26
N ALA A 71 -1.66 11.11 -9.04
CA ALA A 71 -1.85 12.02 -10.17
C ALA A 71 -2.71 11.37 -11.26
N LEU A 72 -2.47 10.09 -11.60
CA LEU A 72 -3.28 9.34 -12.56
C LEU A 72 -4.71 9.14 -12.06
N MET A 73 -4.88 8.77 -10.79
CA MET A 73 -6.21 8.63 -10.19
C MET A 73 -6.98 9.94 -10.17
N GLY A 74 -6.33 11.06 -9.82
CA GLY A 74 -6.92 12.39 -9.87
C GLY A 74 -7.35 12.77 -11.29
N LEU A 75 -6.49 12.52 -12.29
CA LEU A 75 -6.82 12.77 -13.69
C LEU A 75 -8.03 11.94 -14.17
N PHE A 76 -8.11 10.66 -13.81
CA PHE A 76 -9.27 9.84 -14.14
C PHE A 76 -10.54 10.30 -13.43
N TYR A 77 -10.40 10.82 -12.21
CA TYR A 77 -11.50 11.40 -11.46
C TYR A 77 -12.03 12.68 -12.11
N ASP A 78 -11.15 13.60 -12.52
CA ASP A 78 -11.52 14.85 -13.19
C ASP A 78 -12.18 14.60 -14.56
N MET A 79 -11.83 13.50 -15.23
CA MET A 79 -12.44 13.08 -16.50
C MET A 79 -13.74 12.27 -16.32
N GLU A 80 -14.19 12.07 -15.08
CA GLU A 80 -15.36 11.23 -14.71
C GLU A 80 -15.26 9.77 -15.20
N LEU A 81 -14.04 9.27 -15.47
CA LEU A 81 -13.76 7.94 -16.01
C LEU A 81 -13.72 6.88 -14.92
N THR A 82 -14.83 6.71 -14.19
CA THR A 82 -14.97 5.71 -13.13
C THR A 82 -14.57 4.28 -13.56
N PRO A 83 -14.92 3.78 -14.77
CA PRO A 83 -14.49 2.46 -15.22
C PRO A 83 -12.96 2.31 -15.29
N LEU A 84 -12.24 3.39 -15.61
CA LEU A 84 -10.78 3.38 -15.72
C LEU A 84 -10.11 3.37 -14.34
N ILE A 85 -10.68 4.07 -13.35
CA ILE A 85 -10.26 4.00 -11.94
C ILE A 85 -10.34 2.56 -11.43
N ILE A 86 -11.47 1.89 -11.69
CA ILE A 86 -11.69 0.49 -11.29
C ILE A 86 -10.69 -0.42 -12.01
N ALA A 87 -10.57 -0.31 -13.33
CA ALA A 87 -9.67 -1.14 -14.12
C ALA A 87 -8.21 -0.99 -13.68
N PHE A 88 -7.75 0.25 -13.44
CA PHE A 88 -6.40 0.53 -12.98
C PHE A 88 -6.15 -0.05 -11.58
N SER A 89 -7.09 0.12 -10.64
CA SER A 89 -6.99 -0.44 -9.29
C SER A 89 -6.87 -1.97 -9.31
N VAL A 90 -7.77 -2.63 -10.05
CA VAL A 90 -7.78 -4.09 -10.16
C VAL A 90 -6.51 -4.60 -10.84
N ALA A 91 -6.06 -3.93 -11.91
CA ALA A 91 -4.81 -4.32 -12.58
C ALA A 91 -3.59 -4.21 -11.65
N ALA A 92 -3.49 -3.11 -10.89
CA ALA A 92 -2.41 -2.92 -9.92
C ALA A 92 -2.43 -3.98 -8.81
N GLU A 93 -3.61 -4.32 -8.27
CA GLU A 93 -3.77 -5.37 -7.27
C GLU A 93 -3.39 -6.75 -7.83
N VAL A 94 -3.84 -7.09 -9.04
CA VAL A 94 -3.49 -8.37 -9.70
C VAL A 94 -1.97 -8.47 -9.90
N ILE A 95 -1.33 -7.42 -10.40
CA ILE A 95 0.13 -7.38 -10.56
C ILE A 95 0.83 -7.58 -9.21
N ALA A 96 0.39 -6.90 -8.16
CA ALA A 96 0.95 -7.04 -6.82
C ALA A 96 0.82 -8.47 -6.28
N VAL A 97 -0.35 -9.09 -6.42
CA VAL A 97 -0.60 -10.49 -5.99
C VAL A 97 0.28 -11.45 -6.77
N VAL A 98 0.40 -11.30 -8.09
CA VAL A 98 1.26 -12.15 -8.93
C VAL A 98 2.73 -12.05 -8.49
N ILE A 99 3.24 -10.84 -8.28
CA ILE A 99 4.61 -10.62 -7.80
C ILE A 99 4.81 -11.27 -6.43
N PHE A 100 3.89 -11.05 -5.50
CA PHE A 100 3.96 -11.63 -4.16
C PHE A 100 4.00 -13.16 -4.19
N LEU A 101 3.13 -13.79 -4.98
CA LEU A 101 3.08 -15.25 -5.12
C LEU A 101 4.37 -15.80 -5.72
N ASN A 102 4.96 -15.13 -6.72
CA ASN A 102 6.23 -15.52 -7.31
C ASN A 102 7.38 -15.44 -6.30
N ILE A 103 7.50 -14.33 -5.56
CA ILE A 103 8.52 -14.18 -4.51
C ILE A 103 8.36 -15.26 -3.44
N ASN A 104 7.14 -15.50 -2.96
CA ASN A 104 6.88 -16.51 -1.93
C ASN A 104 7.22 -17.94 -2.41
N LYS A 105 6.96 -18.25 -3.69
CA LYS A 105 7.38 -19.53 -4.30
C LYS A 105 8.90 -19.67 -4.32
N THR A 106 9.63 -18.64 -4.75
CA THR A 106 11.09 -18.65 -4.80
C THR A 106 11.71 -18.82 -3.41
N ILE A 107 11.17 -18.13 -2.40
CA ILE A 107 11.66 -18.24 -1.02
C ILE A 107 11.46 -19.67 -0.49
N ARG A 108 10.27 -20.26 -0.71
CA ARG A 108 9.98 -21.65 -0.29
C ARG A 108 10.88 -22.66 -0.98
N ALA A 109 11.07 -22.54 -2.30
CA ALA A 109 11.92 -23.45 -3.06
C ALA A 109 13.41 -23.39 -2.69
N THR A 110 13.85 -22.31 -2.02
CA THR A 110 15.24 -22.17 -1.53
C THR A 110 15.37 -22.68 -0.08
N ALA A 111 14.27 -22.91 0.62
CA ALA A 111 14.24 -23.36 2.00
C ALA A 111 14.17 -24.90 2.16
N ASP A 112 13.81 -25.60 1.08
CA ASP A 112 13.87 -27.07 0.93
C ASP A 112 15.22 -27.52 0.33
#